data_AF-G9KYE8-F1
#
_entry.id   AF-G9KYE8-F1
#
_cell.length_a   1.000
_cell.length_b   1.000
_cell.length_c   1.000
_cell.angle_alpha   90.00
_cell.angle_beta   90.00
_cell.angle_gamma   90.00
#
_symmetry.space_group_name_H-M   'P 1'
#
loop_
_entity.id
_entity.type
_entity.pdbx_description
1 polymer ?
#
loop_
_entity_poly.entity_id
_entity_poly.type
_entity_poly.pdbx_seq_one_letter_code
_entity_poly.pdbx_strand_id
1 'polypeptide(L)'
;MDKSELVQKAKLAEQAERYDDMAAAMKAVTEQGHELSNEERNLLSVAYKNVVGARRSSWRVISSIEQKTERNEKKQQMGKEYREKIEAELQDICNDVL
;
A
#
# COMPACT_ATOMS: atom_id res chain seq x y z
N MET A 1 17.46 -0.56 14.10
CA MET A 1 17.11 0.84 13.79
C MET A 1 16.26 1.31 14.95
N ASP A 2 16.63 2.41 15.57
CA ASP A 2 15.89 2.92 16.73
C ASP A 2 14.50 3.42 16.31
N LYS A 3 13.55 3.47 17.26
CA LYS A 3 12.19 3.99 17.02
C LYS A 3 12.23 5.38 16.40
N SER A 4 13.09 6.25 16.93
CA SER A 4 13.23 7.64 16.46
C SER A 4 13.70 7.71 15.01
N GLU A 5 14.67 6.86 14.64
CA GLU A 5 15.20 6.78 13.28
C GLU A 5 14.13 6.32 12.28
N LEU A 6 13.31 5.33 12.65
CA LEU A 6 12.22 4.84 11.81
C LEU A 6 11.13 5.89 11.62
N VAL A 7 10.74 6.60 12.68
CA VAL A 7 9.77 7.70 12.59
C VAL A 7 10.31 8.83 11.71
N GLN A 8 11.60 9.17 11.83
CA GLN A 8 12.22 10.18 10.98
C GLN A 8 12.27 9.74 9.52
N LYS A 9 12.57 8.46 9.26
CA LYS A 9 12.51 7.87 7.91
C LYS A 9 11.10 7.93 7.33
N ALA A 10 10.08 7.63 8.13
CA ALA A 10 8.68 7.72 7.71
C ALA A 10 8.30 9.16 7.30
N LYS A 11 8.73 10.17 8.06
CA LYS A 11 8.51 11.59 7.73
C LYS A 11 9.21 12.01 6.43
N LEU A 12 10.42 11.53 6.19
CA LEU A 12 11.13 11.78 4.93
C LEU A 12 10.41 11.10 3.75
N ALA A 13 9.95 9.87 3.95
CA ALA A 13 9.18 9.14 2.94
C ALA A 13 7.84 9.82 2.63
N GLU A 14 7.16 10.37 3.63
CA GLU A 14 5.94 11.17 3.46
C GLU A 14 6.19 12.40 2.56
N GLN A 15 7.24 13.17 2.83
CA GLN A 15 7.61 14.34 2.03
C GLN A 15 8.00 13.99 0.58
N ALA A 16 8.50 12.78 0.37
CA ALA A 16 8.84 12.26 -0.95
C ALA A 16 7.69 11.49 -1.62
N GLU A 17 6.50 11.46 -1.02
CA GLU A 17 5.33 10.68 -1.47
C GLU A 17 5.62 9.17 -1.65
N ARG A 18 6.64 8.66 -0.98
CA ARG A 18 7.03 7.24 -1.00
C ARG A 18 6.27 6.46 0.09
N TYR A 19 4.95 6.35 -0.08
CA TYR A 19 4.08 5.78 0.95
C TYR A 19 4.34 4.30 1.27
N ASP A 20 4.84 3.50 0.31
CA ASP A 20 5.29 2.13 0.56
C ASP A 20 6.47 2.08 1.55
N ASP A 21 7.46 2.97 1.37
CA ASP A 21 8.60 3.09 2.29
C ASP A 21 8.15 3.61 3.66
N MET A 22 7.21 4.55 3.67
CA MET A 22 6.59 5.07 4.88
C MET A 22 5.86 3.97 5.66
N ALA A 23 5.08 3.14 4.98
CA ALA A 23 4.35 2.02 5.59
C ALA A 23 5.31 0.98 6.17
N ALA A 24 6.37 0.62 5.43
CA ALA A 24 7.40 -0.30 5.92
C ALA A 24 8.12 0.24 7.18
N ALA A 25 8.46 1.53 7.20
CA ALA A 25 9.08 2.16 8.37
C ALA A 25 8.12 2.17 9.58
N MET A 26 6.86 2.54 9.37
CA MET A 26 5.87 2.57 10.44
C MET A 26 5.48 1.18 10.95
N LYS A 27 5.46 0.16 10.09
CA LYS A 27 5.30 -1.25 10.50
C LYS A 27 6.44 -1.69 11.43
N ALA A 28 7.69 -1.35 11.07
CA ALA A 28 8.82 -1.63 11.94
C ALA A 28 8.74 -0.89 13.30
N VAL A 29 8.10 0.29 13.35
CA VAL A 29 7.82 0.99 14.62
C VAL A 29 6.80 0.20 15.46
N THR A 30 5.74 -0.34 14.84
CA THR A 30 4.72 -1.12 15.57
C THR A 30 5.25 -2.45 16.09
N GLU A 31 6.16 -3.10 15.34
CA GLU A 31 6.78 -4.37 15.73
C GLU A 31 7.72 -4.26 16.93
N GLN A 32 8.14 -3.05 17.31
CA GLN A 32 8.92 -2.83 18.55
C GLN A 32 8.10 -2.98 19.83
N GLY A 33 6.77 -3.08 19.74
CA GLY A 33 5.89 -3.39 20.88
C GLY A 33 5.66 -2.25 21.86
N HIS A 34 6.14 -1.04 21.56
CA HIS A 34 5.86 0.16 22.35
C HIS A 34 4.53 0.79 21.93
N GLU A 35 3.84 1.42 22.88
CA GLU A 35 2.66 2.23 22.54
C GLU A 35 3.04 3.36 21.58
N LEU A 36 2.17 3.57 20.60
CA LEU A 36 2.31 4.66 19.64
C LEU A 36 1.81 5.97 20.22
N SER A 37 2.56 7.04 19.99
CA SER A 37 2.08 8.41 20.24
C SER A 37 0.99 8.78 19.23
N ASN A 38 0.28 9.89 19.48
CA ASN A 38 -0.73 10.37 18.53
C ASN A 38 -0.12 10.73 17.16
N GLU A 39 1.09 11.26 17.14
CA GLU A 39 1.81 11.56 15.90
C GLU A 39 2.16 10.28 15.13
N GLU A 40 2.66 9.26 15.84
CA GLU A 40 3.00 7.97 15.23
C GLU A 40 1.77 7.23 14.68
N ARG A 41 0.64 7.26 15.41
CA ARG A 41 -0.63 6.72 14.91
C ARG A 41 -1.11 7.44 13.65
N ASN A 42 -0.94 8.77 13.60
CA ASN A 42 -1.27 9.54 12.41
C ASN A 42 -0.38 9.16 11.22
N LEU A 43 0.94 9.05 11.42
CA LEU A 43 1.87 8.61 10.38
C LEU A 43 1.52 7.21 9.86
N LEU A 44 1.22 6.26 10.75
CA LEU A 44 0.78 4.92 10.38
C LEU A 44 -0.50 4.96 9.51
N SER A 45 -1.47 5.77 9.93
CA SER A 45 -2.74 5.94 9.21
C SER A 45 -2.56 6.55 7.83
N VAL A 46 -1.73 7.60 7.73
CA VAL A 46 -1.42 8.28 6.46
C VAL A 46 -0.71 7.32 5.51
N ALA A 47 0.28 6.55 6.00
CA ALA A 47 1.02 5.60 5.19
C ALA A 47 0.10 4.57 4.54
N TYR A 48 -0.63 3.80 5.36
CA TYR A 48 -1.47 2.71 4.85
C TYR A 48 -2.68 3.21 4.05
N LYS A 49 -3.29 4.35 4.42
CA LYS A 49 -4.36 4.97 3.61
C LYS A 49 -3.90 5.25 2.19
N ASN A 50 -2.70 5.79 2.02
CA ASN A 50 -2.17 6.12 0.70
C ASN A 50 -1.75 4.87 -0.09
N VAL A 51 -1.08 3.91 0.56
CA VAL A 51 -0.68 2.64 -0.09
C VAL A 51 -1.92 1.88 -0.60
N VAL A 52 -2.92 1.66 0.26
CA VAL A 52 -4.18 0.98 -0.11
C VAL A 52 -4.95 1.80 -1.15
N GLY A 53 -5.00 3.12 -0.99
CA GLY A 53 -5.67 4.03 -1.93
C GLY A 53 -5.10 3.93 -3.35
N ALA A 54 -3.77 3.91 -3.48
CA ALA A 54 -3.09 3.74 -4.75
C ALA A 54 -3.42 2.39 -5.40
N ARG A 55 -3.32 1.28 -4.66
CA ARG A 55 -3.63 -0.07 -5.18
C ARG A 55 -5.10 -0.22 -5.57
N ARG A 56 -6.05 0.32 -4.79
CA ARG A 56 -7.47 0.35 -5.15
C ARG A 56 -7.75 1.16 -6.41
N SER A 57 -7.01 2.26 -6.62
CA SER A 57 -7.12 3.04 -7.85
C SER A 57 -6.61 2.24 -9.05
N SER A 58 -5.43 1.63 -8.94
CA SER A 58 -4.86 0.75 -9.96
C SER A 58 -5.80 -0.41 -10.31
N TRP A 59 -6.35 -1.06 -9.29
CA TRP A 59 -7.31 -2.15 -9.47
C TRP A 59 -8.54 -1.73 -10.27
N ARG A 60 -9.14 -0.57 -9.96
CA ARG A 60 -10.31 -0.05 -10.70
C ARG A 60 -9.97 0.23 -12.17
N VAL A 61 -8.80 0.78 -12.44
CA VAL A 61 -8.35 1.07 -13.81
C VAL A 61 -8.20 -0.23 -14.61
N ILE A 62 -7.50 -1.22 -14.04
CA ILE A 62 -7.27 -2.50 -14.71
C ILE A 62 -8.57 -3.27 -14.91
N SER A 63 -9.45 -3.29 -13.91
CA SER A 63 -10.78 -3.89 -14.04
C SER A 63 -11.59 -3.25 -15.18
N SER A 64 -11.52 -1.92 -15.34
CA SER A 64 -12.17 -1.22 -16.46
C SER A 64 -11.55 -1.54 -17.82
N ILE A 65 -10.23 -1.71 -17.89
CA ILE A 65 -9.53 -2.10 -19.14
C ILE A 65 -9.88 -3.54 -19.52
N GLU A 66 -9.88 -4.46 -18.55
CA GLU A 66 -10.25 -5.87 -18.74
C GLU A 66 -11.66 -5.98 -19.34
N GLN A 67 -12.63 -5.26 -18.77
CA GLN A 67 -14.02 -5.24 -19.26
C GLN A 67 -14.16 -4.68 -20.68
N LYS A 68 -13.30 -3.74 -21.11
CA LYS A 68 -13.38 -3.14 -22.46
C LYS A 68 -12.72 -3.98 -23.55
N THR A 69 -11.99 -5.03 -23.18
CA THR A 69 -11.09 -5.75 -24.10
C THR A 69 -11.72 -7.01 -24.71
N GLU A 70 -13.05 -7.06 -24.79
CA GLU A 70 -13.88 -8.25 -25.07
C GLU A 70 -13.56 -9.07 -26.33
N ARG A 71 -12.84 -8.48 -27.31
CA ARG A 71 -12.58 -9.11 -28.62
C ARG A 71 -11.17 -9.68 -28.78
N ASN A 72 -10.34 -9.64 -27.73
CA ASN A 72 -8.97 -10.15 -27.79
C ASN A 72 -8.65 -10.99 -26.55
N GLU A 73 -8.77 -12.31 -26.69
CA GLU A 73 -8.57 -13.30 -25.62
C GLU A 73 -7.21 -13.15 -24.92
N LYS A 74 -6.13 -12.89 -25.67
CA LYS A 74 -4.80 -12.69 -25.09
C LYS A 74 -4.74 -11.45 -24.19
N LYS A 75 -5.31 -10.34 -24.65
CA LYS A 75 -5.34 -9.10 -23.86
C LYS A 75 -6.29 -9.21 -22.66
N GLN A 76 -7.39 -9.95 -22.79
CA GLN A 76 -8.27 -10.26 -21.65
C GLN A 76 -7.53 -11.05 -20.58
N GLN A 77 -6.82 -12.11 -20.98
CA GLN A 77 -6.04 -12.93 -20.06
C GLN A 77 -4.97 -12.11 -19.33
N MET A 78 -4.23 -11.25 -20.06
CA MET A 78 -3.27 -10.33 -19.43
C MET A 78 -3.92 -9.36 -18.44
N GLY A 79 -5.10 -8.81 -18.77
CA GLY A 79 -5.85 -7.92 -17.88
C GLY A 79 -6.28 -8.62 -16.60
N LYS A 80 -6.79 -9.85 -16.73
CA LYS A 80 -7.21 -10.69 -15.60
C LYS A 80 -6.04 -11.02 -14.67
N GLU A 81 -4.93 -11.52 -15.20
CA GLU A 81 -3.74 -11.85 -14.40
C GLU A 81 -3.21 -10.64 -13.64
N TYR A 82 -3.21 -9.47 -14.29
CA TYR A 82 -2.74 -8.25 -13.64
C TYR A 82 -3.72 -7.72 -12.58
N ARG A 83 -5.03 -7.88 -12.79
CA ARG A 83 -6.04 -7.58 -11.77
C ARG A 83 -5.86 -8.48 -10.54
N GLU A 84 -5.72 -9.78 -10.73
CA GLU A 84 -5.52 -10.77 -9.66
C GLU A 84 -4.24 -10.48 -8.87
N LYS A 85 -3.16 -10.06 -9.55
CA LYS A 85 -1.94 -9.60 -8.88
C LYS A 85 -2.20 -8.42 -7.94
N ILE A 86 -2.93 -7.40 -8.40
CA ILE A 86 -3.25 -6.23 -7.58
C ILE A 86 -4.17 -6.61 -6.41
N GLU A 87 -5.09 -7.57 -6.61
CA GLU A 87 -5.95 -8.09 -5.53
C GLU A 87 -5.12 -8.78 -4.43
N ALA A 88 -4.14 -9.60 -4.82
CA ALA A 88 -3.22 -10.22 -3.87
C ALA A 88 -2.42 -9.17 -3.08
N GLU A 89 -1.84 -8.18 -3.77
CA GLU A 89 -1.13 -7.07 -3.12
C GLU A 89 -2.04 -6.31 -2.14
N LEU A 90 -3.29 -6.02 -2.53
CA LEU A 90 -4.27 -5.37 -1.65
C LEU A 90 -4.57 -6.20 -0.41
N GLN A 91 -4.76 -7.51 -0.59
CA GLN A 91 -5.06 -8.41 0.51
C GLN A 91 -3.89 -8.48 1.49
N ASP A 92 -2.66 -8.58 0.98
CA ASP A 92 -1.45 -8.60 1.79
C ASP A 92 -1.29 -7.30 2.60
N ILE A 93 -1.49 -6.13 1.96
CA ILE A 93 -1.42 -4.83 2.65
C ILE A 93 -2.51 -4.72 3.73
N CYS A 94 -3.73 -5.22 3.47
CA CYS A 94 -4.81 -5.21 4.47
C CYS A 94 -4.50 -6.14 5.65
N ASN A 95 -3.94 -7.32 5.38
CA ASN A 95 -3.55 -8.27 6.42
C ASN A 95 -2.40 -7.75 7.29
N ASP A 96 -1.54 -6.90 6.74
CA ASP A 96 -0.46 -6.25 7.49
C ASP A 96 -0.95 -5.20 8.51
N VAL A 97 -2.19 -4.73 8.39
CA VAL A 97 -2.78 -3.68 9.26
C VAL A 97 -3.77 -4.23 10.29
N LEU A 98 -4.42 -5.37 9.97
CA LEU A 98 -5.47 -6.00 10.80
C LEU A 98 -4.88 -6.80 11.96
#